data_AF-A0A818SDT9-F1
#
_entry.id   AF-A0A818SDT9-F1
#
_cell.length_a   1.000
_cell.length_b   1.000
_cell.length_c   1.000
_cell.angle_alpha   90.00
_cell.angle_beta   90.00
_cell.angle_gamma   90.00
#
_symmetry.space_group_name_H-M   'P 1'
#
loop_
_entity.id
_entity.type
_entity.pdbx_description
1 polymer ?
#
loop_
_entity_poly.entity_id
_entity_poly.type
_entity_poly.pdbx_seq_one_letter_code
_entity_poly.pdbx_strand_id
1 'polypeptide(L)'
;MESNLDTLQDNTKQSSTRFEKVCKDIISKLNEYIDYIRTTEELYDQAIQFNDDLENKLVNAINKEKKCKDIKLKLSTTSIKGKVILDVGGHKYTTNVDTLTREQNTFFAALFSGRWELQIDPNDNSVFIDRNGELFRHILEYLRTDSIPNDVMTNEPLRQLLIIEAEYFCIHNLIHILTEPERKRQEEERLRIENTFPNGTLLKPEHKVKLNEFYGNINQRWELIYKATRDGFRARAFHSWCDNEGPTMTIIQSANNYIFGGYTSVSWTSAGQCGNDKAAFLFTLRNPYNIPPTKYTIKCDRVANAIYDHNGYGPIFGSGHDIIISDNSNINNSSYSNFSQSYNDTTGYGKNTFTGALNFTSSEIEVYKLA
;
A
#
# COMPACT_ATOMS: atom_id res chain seq x y z
N MET A 1 -18.55 -47.48 -80.01
CA MET A 1 -17.93 -48.19 -78.87
C MET A 1 -16.57 -47.59 -78.54
N GLU A 2 -15.70 -47.36 -79.53
CA GLU A 2 -14.37 -46.73 -79.34
C GLU A 2 -14.42 -45.33 -78.69
N SER A 3 -15.29 -44.42 -79.15
CA SER A 3 -15.44 -43.07 -78.55
C SER A 3 -15.79 -43.04 -77.05
N ASN A 4 -16.52 -44.04 -76.55
CA ASN A 4 -16.84 -44.14 -75.12
C ASN A 4 -15.67 -44.66 -74.28
N LEU A 5 -14.78 -45.46 -74.89
CA LEU A 5 -13.60 -46.02 -74.22
C LEU A 5 -12.52 -44.95 -74.03
N ASP A 6 -12.28 -44.14 -75.06
CA ASP A 6 -11.32 -43.02 -75.01
C ASP A 6 -11.74 -41.98 -73.97
N THR A 7 -13.03 -41.65 -73.92
CA THR A 7 -13.60 -40.72 -72.93
C THR A 7 -13.44 -41.25 -71.49
N LEU A 8 -13.56 -42.57 -71.28
CA LEU A 8 -13.39 -43.20 -69.98
C LEU A 8 -11.92 -43.21 -69.53
N GLN A 9 -10.99 -43.45 -70.48
CA GLN A 9 -9.55 -43.41 -70.22
C GLN A 9 -9.09 -41.99 -69.87
N ASP A 10 -9.57 -40.97 -70.59
CA ASP A 10 -9.25 -39.56 -70.31
C ASP A 10 -9.79 -39.11 -68.95
N ASN A 11 -11.03 -39.46 -68.61
CA ASN A 11 -11.61 -39.16 -67.29
C ASN A 11 -10.82 -39.83 -66.16
N THR A 12 -10.40 -41.08 -66.37
CA THR A 12 -9.60 -41.83 -65.38
C THR A 12 -8.23 -41.16 -65.19
N LYS A 13 -7.56 -40.78 -66.27
CA LYS A 13 -6.26 -40.09 -66.23
C LYS A 13 -6.36 -38.72 -65.56
N GLN A 14 -7.41 -37.96 -65.87
CA GLN A 14 -7.69 -36.66 -65.24
C GLN A 14 -7.98 -36.80 -63.74
N SER A 15 -8.74 -37.83 -63.34
CA SER A 15 -9.01 -38.13 -61.93
C SER A 15 -7.75 -38.52 -61.16
N SER A 16 -6.89 -39.35 -61.75
CA SER A 16 -5.59 -39.75 -61.17
C SER A 16 -4.69 -38.53 -60.96
N THR A 17 -4.62 -37.64 -61.95
CA THR A 17 -3.83 -36.40 -61.89
C THR A 17 -4.34 -35.49 -60.77
N ARG A 18 -5.66 -35.38 -60.62
CA ARG A 18 -6.28 -34.59 -59.54
C ARG A 18 -5.98 -35.19 -58.17
N PHE A 19 -6.02 -36.51 -58.03
CA PHE A 19 -5.69 -37.20 -56.79
C PHE A 19 -4.21 -37.00 -56.41
N GLU A 20 -3.29 -37.17 -57.36
CA GLU A 20 -1.86 -36.90 -57.14
C GLU A 20 -1.58 -35.47 -56.70
N LYS A 21 -2.29 -34.49 -57.28
CA LYS A 21 -2.19 -33.09 -56.86
C LYS A 21 -2.63 -32.90 -55.41
N VAL A 22 -3.77 -33.47 -55.03
CA VAL A 22 -4.27 -33.40 -53.65
C VAL A 22 -3.29 -34.07 -52.67
N CYS A 23 -2.71 -35.22 -53.04
CA CYS A 23 -1.69 -35.87 -52.22
C CYS A 23 -0.45 -34.99 -52.04
N LYS A 24 0.04 -34.33 -53.10
CA LYS A 24 1.18 -33.40 -53.02
C LYS A 24 0.86 -32.19 -52.13
N ASP A 25 -0.34 -31.62 -52.25
CA ASP A 25 -0.77 -30.48 -51.44
C ASP A 25 -0.88 -30.87 -49.94
N ILE A 26 -1.37 -32.08 -49.64
CA ILE A 26 -1.43 -32.61 -48.26
C ILE A 26 -0.01 -32.82 -47.71
N ILE A 27 0.89 -33.44 -48.46
CA ILE A 27 2.28 -33.65 -48.04
C ILE A 27 2.97 -32.31 -47.78
N SER A 28 2.76 -31.31 -48.63
CA SER A 28 3.31 -29.96 -48.44
C SER A 28 2.86 -29.35 -47.11
N LYS A 29 1.56 -29.40 -46.81
CA LYS A 29 1.01 -28.87 -45.55
C LYS A 29 1.51 -29.65 -44.34
N LEU A 30 1.64 -30.97 -44.44
CA LEU A 30 2.19 -31.78 -43.35
C LEU A 30 3.64 -31.40 -43.04
N ASN A 31 4.46 -31.14 -44.05
CA ASN A 31 5.83 -30.68 -43.86
C ASN A 31 5.88 -29.28 -43.21
N GLU A 32 5.00 -28.36 -43.59
CA GLU A 32 4.86 -27.06 -42.92
C GLU A 32 4.51 -27.20 -41.43
N TYR A 33 3.59 -28.12 -41.08
CA TYR A 33 3.26 -28.41 -39.68
C TYR A 33 4.43 -29.04 -38.92
N ILE A 34 5.21 -29.92 -39.55
CA ILE A 34 6.41 -30.52 -38.94
C ILE A 34 7.45 -29.44 -38.64
N ASP A 35 7.70 -28.53 -39.58
CA ASP A 35 8.63 -27.42 -39.37
C ASP A 35 8.15 -26.46 -38.27
N TYR A 36 6.84 -26.19 -38.20
CA TYR A 36 6.25 -25.40 -37.12
C TYR A 36 6.46 -26.05 -35.74
N ILE A 37 6.23 -27.36 -35.63
CA ILE A 37 6.45 -28.12 -34.38
C ILE A 37 7.92 -28.04 -33.96
N ARG A 38 8.84 -28.32 -34.89
CA ARG A 38 10.29 -28.25 -34.63
C ARG A 38 10.72 -26.87 -34.13
N THR A 39 10.24 -25.80 -34.77
CA THR A 39 10.54 -24.43 -34.36
C THR A 39 10.00 -24.13 -32.95
N THR A 40 8.82 -24.68 -32.62
CA THR A 40 8.20 -24.50 -31.30
C THR A 40 8.98 -25.24 -30.21
N GLU A 41 9.49 -26.43 -30.50
CA GLU A 41 10.37 -27.18 -29.58
C GLU A 41 11.68 -26.43 -29.32
N GLU A 42 12.32 -25.88 -30.36
CA GLU A 42 13.54 -25.06 -30.21
C GLU A 42 13.32 -23.82 -29.34
N LEU A 43 12.17 -23.14 -29.48
CA LEU A 43 11.81 -21.99 -28.65
C LEU A 43 11.55 -22.40 -27.19
N TYR A 44 10.96 -23.57 -26.98
CA TYR A 44 10.70 -24.09 -25.64
C TYR A 44 12.01 -24.42 -24.90
N ASP A 45 12.96 -25.04 -25.59
CA ASP A 45 14.29 -25.34 -25.03
C ASP A 45 15.06 -24.06 -24.69
N GLN A 46 14.98 -23.02 -25.53
CA GLN A 46 15.57 -21.72 -25.24
C GLN A 46 14.95 -21.05 -24.00
N ALA A 47 13.62 -21.18 -23.82
CA ALA A 47 12.94 -20.64 -22.66
C ALA A 47 13.36 -21.33 -21.35
N ILE A 48 13.56 -22.66 -21.38
CA ILE A 48 14.09 -23.42 -20.25
C ILE A 48 15.50 -22.93 -19.89
N GLN A 49 16.39 -22.86 -20.89
CA GLN A 49 17.77 -22.42 -20.67
C GLN A 49 17.84 -20.99 -20.10
N PHE A 50 16.96 -20.10 -20.55
CA PHE A 50 16.86 -18.74 -20.02
C PHE A 50 16.37 -18.72 -18.56
N ASN A 51 15.40 -19.57 -18.22
CA ASN A 51 14.89 -19.68 -16.85
C ASN A 51 15.98 -20.20 -15.88
N ASP A 52 16.77 -21.19 -16.32
CA ASP A 52 17.89 -21.72 -15.53
C ASP A 52 18.98 -20.66 -15.29
N ASP A 53 19.30 -19.83 -16.28
CA ASP A 53 20.25 -18.71 -16.10
C ASP A 53 19.70 -17.65 -15.14
N LEU A 54 18.39 -17.36 -15.20
CA LEU A 54 17.71 -16.46 -14.27
C LEU A 54 17.75 -16.97 -12.83
N GLU A 55 17.47 -18.26 -12.61
CA GLU A 55 17.54 -18.88 -11.29
C GLU A 55 18.96 -18.83 -10.72
N ASN A 56 19.97 -19.13 -11.54
CA ASN A 56 21.37 -19.02 -11.14
C ASN A 56 21.76 -17.58 -10.76
N LYS A 57 21.30 -16.59 -11.53
CA LYS A 57 21.50 -15.16 -11.20
C LYS A 57 20.80 -14.78 -9.89
N LEU A 58 19.58 -15.27 -9.66
CA LEU A 58 18.83 -15.01 -8.43
C LEU A 58 19.54 -15.59 -7.20
N VAL A 59 19.99 -16.85 -7.27
CA VAL A 59 20.74 -17.49 -6.18
C VAL A 59 22.02 -16.72 -5.86
N ASN A 60 22.76 -16.29 -6.89
CA ASN A 60 23.96 -15.47 -6.73
C ASN A 60 23.66 -14.11 -6.08
N ALA A 61 22.56 -13.46 -6.45
CA ALA A 61 22.13 -12.21 -5.84
C ALA A 61 21.76 -12.39 -4.36
N ILE A 62 20.99 -13.43 -4.02
CA ILE A 62 20.63 -13.78 -2.63
C ILE A 62 21.89 -14.05 -1.79
N ASN A 63 22.87 -14.78 -2.32
CA ASN A 63 24.12 -15.06 -1.62
C ASN A 63 24.96 -13.80 -1.40
N LYS A 64 25.01 -12.88 -2.38
CA LYS A 64 25.64 -11.57 -2.21
C LYS A 64 24.92 -10.75 -1.13
N GLU A 65 23.60 -10.74 -1.12
CA GLU A 65 22.81 -10.03 -0.11
C GLU A 65 23.05 -10.58 1.31
N LYS A 66 23.04 -11.91 1.47
CA LYS A 66 23.39 -12.58 2.75
C LYS A 66 24.79 -12.19 3.22
N LYS A 67 25.79 -12.25 2.33
CA LYS A 67 27.16 -11.84 2.66
C LYS A 67 27.24 -10.36 3.05
N CYS A 68 26.51 -9.48 2.37
CA CYS A 68 26.40 -8.06 2.74
C CYS A 68 25.72 -7.86 4.10
N LYS A 69 24.66 -8.62 4.41
CA LYS A 69 24.01 -8.59 5.73
C LYS A 69 24.95 -9.07 6.84
N ASP A 70 25.72 -10.13 6.60
CA ASP A 70 26.70 -10.64 7.56
C ASP A 70 27.86 -9.65 7.78
N ILE A 71 28.35 -9.00 6.73
CA ILE A 71 29.35 -7.93 6.83
C ILE A 71 28.77 -6.74 7.60
N LYS A 72 27.52 -6.34 7.32
CA LYS A 72 26.83 -5.26 8.04
C LYS A 72 26.62 -5.59 9.52
N LEU A 73 26.30 -6.85 9.84
CA LEU A 73 26.15 -7.33 11.22
C LEU A 73 27.50 -7.37 11.96
N LYS A 74 28.57 -7.83 11.30
CA LYS A 74 29.94 -7.80 11.83
C LYS A 74 30.47 -6.37 12.01
N LEU A 75 30.09 -5.44 11.15
CA LEU A 75 30.39 -4.01 11.31
C LEU A 75 29.58 -3.36 12.45
N SER A 76 28.35 -3.80 12.68
CA SER A 76 27.50 -3.28 13.77
C SER A 76 27.91 -3.76 15.17
N THR A 77 28.65 -4.86 15.26
CA THR A 77 29.05 -5.50 16.54
C THR A 77 30.34 -4.92 17.12
N THR A 78 31.02 -4.01 16.41
CA THR A 78 32.21 -3.27 16.87
C THR A 78 31.88 -1.80 17.16
N SER A 79 30.64 -1.48 17.53
CA SER A 79 30.27 -0.12 17.93
C SER A 79 30.89 0.19 19.29
N ILE A 80 31.68 1.26 19.35
CA ILE A 80 32.19 1.81 20.61
C ILE A 80 30.98 2.22 21.43
N LYS A 81 30.64 1.46 22.48
CA LYS A 81 29.50 1.76 23.35
C LYS A 81 29.96 2.49 24.61
N GLY A 82 29.09 3.37 25.10
CA GLY A 82 29.27 4.04 26.38
C GLY A 82 29.63 5.52 26.27
N LYS A 83 30.28 6.02 27.32
CA LYS A 83 30.61 7.44 27.51
C LYS A 83 31.81 7.83 26.65
N VAL A 84 31.72 9.01 26.02
CA VAL A 84 32.79 9.60 25.22
C VAL A 84 33.00 11.07 25.60
N ILE A 85 34.25 11.52 25.50
CA ILE A 85 34.64 12.92 25.64
C ILE A 85 34.99 13.44 24.24
N LEU A 86 34.36 14.53 23.83
CA LEU A 86 34.65 15.24 22.58
C LEU A 86 35.33 16.56 22.93
N ASP A 87 36.44 16.88 22.29
CA ASP A 87 37.02 18.22 22.28
C ASP A 87 36.65 18.89 20.96
N VAL A 88 35.68 19.80 20.99
CA VAL A 88 35.18 20.49 19.80
C VAL A 88 35.74 21.91 19.77
N GLY A 89 36.82 22.11 19.01
CA GLY A 89 37.49 23.41 18.90
C GLY A 89 37.92 23.99 20.25
N GLY A 90 38.38 23.16 21.19
CA GLY A 90 38.80 23.54 22.54
C GLY A 90 37.70 23.41 23.60
N HIS A 91 36.45 23.10 23.22
CA HIS A 91 35.34 22.92 24.14
C HIS A 91 35.10 21.45 24.43
N LYS A 92 35.27 21.05 25.70
CA LYS A 92 35.08 19.66 26.13
C LYS A 92 33.62 19.35 26.41
N TYR A 93 33.09 18.38 25.67
CA TYR A 93 31.76 17.81 25.87
C TYR A 93 31.86 16.36 26.30
N THR A 94 30.96 15.96 27.18
CA THR A 94 30.86 14.57 27.62
C THR A 94 29.45 14.06 27.35
N THR A 95 29.32 12.94 26.67
CA THR A 95 28.01 12.36 26.30
C THR A 95 28.12 10.85 26.08
N ASN A 96 27.02 10.19 25.69
CA ASN A 96 27.01 8.79 25.27
C ASN A 96 27.09 8.67 23.74
N VAL A 97 27.76 7.63 23.26
CA VAL A 97 27.79 7.32 21.82
C VAL A 97 26.38 7.08 21.26
N ASP A 98 25.46 6.52 22.05
CA ASP A 98 24.06 6.34 21.65
C ASP A 98 23.35 7.68 21.36
N THR A 99 23.71 8.75 22.09
CA THR A 99 23.18 10.10 21.82
C THR A 99 23.72 10.62 20.49
N LEU A 100 25.04 10.48 20.26
CA LEU A 100 25.68 10.95 19.04
C LEU A 100 25.24 10.17 17.80
N THR A 101 24.91 8.89 17.97
CA THR A 101 24.50 7.97 16.90
C THR A 101 22.99 7.74 16.84
N ARG A 102 22.19 8.55 17.55
CA ARG A 102 20.72 8.51 17.54
C ARG A 102 20.17 8.55 16.13
N GLU A 103 20.73 9.41 15.29
CA GLU A 103 20.42 9.49 13.87
C GLU A 103 21.48 8.78 13.03
N GLN A 104 21.00 7.91 12.15
CA GLN A 104 21.83 7.18 11.20
C GLN A 104 22.24 8.08 10.03
N ASN A 105 23.33 7.72 9.34
CA ASN A 105 23.87 8.46 8.19
C ASN A 105 24.34 9.89 8.52
N THR A 106 24.74 10.14 9.77
CA THR A 106 25.34 11.40 10.23
C THR A 106 26.87 11.27 10.32
N PHE A 107 27.57 12.39 10.47
CA PHE A 107 29.00 12.43 10.77
C PHE A 107 29.34 11.55 11.98
N PHE A 108 28.57 11.64 13.07
CA PHE A 108 28.80 10.88 14.28
C PHE A 108 28.54 9.38 14.11
N ALA A 109 27.47 9.01 13.40
CA ALA A 109 27.21 7.61 13.06
C ALA A 109 28.37 7.02 12.23
N ALA A 110 28.98 7.81 11.35
CA ALA A 110 30.18 7.39 10.63
C ALA A 110 31.39 7.29 11.59
N LEU A 111 31.66 8.34 12.38
CA LEU A 111 32.79 8.44 13.30
C LEU A 111 32.84 7.27 14.30
N PHE A 112 31.70 6.91 14.89
CA PHE A 112 31.57 5.82 15.87
C PHE A 112 31.15 4.48 15.28
N SER A 113 31.20 4.31 13.95
CA SER A 113 30.87 3.04 13.29
C SER A 113 31.94 1.96 13.43
N GLY A 114 33.09 2.26 14.06
CA GLY A 114 34.25 1.37 14.14
C GLY A 114 35.01 1.23 12.82
N ARG A 115 34.61 1.97 11.77
CA ARG A 115 35.29 2.00 10.46
C ARG A 115 36.50 2.92 10.42
N TRP A 116 36.63 3.82 11.38
CA TRP A 116 37.69 4.82 11.45
C TRP A 116 38.49 4.62 12.74
N GLU A 117 39.81 4.73 12.63
CA GLU A 117 40.68 4.80 13.80
C GLU A 117 40.54 6.19 14.42
N LEU A 118 39.99 6.26 15.64
CA LEU A 118 39.79 7.52 16.33
C LEU A 118 41.11 8.03 16.87
N GLN A 119 41.43 9.29 16.56
CA GLN A 119 42.53 9.99 17.22
C GLN A 119 42.07 10.43 18.61
N ILE A 120 42.54 9.70 19.62
CA ILE A 120 42.21 9.92 21.03
C ILE A 120 43.40 10.62 21.68
N ASP A 121 43.17 11.73 22.38
CA ASP A 121 44.22 12.39 23.16
C ASP A 121 44.65 11.49 24.34
N PRO A 122 45.95 11.15 24.46
CA PRO A 122 46.42 10.22 25.47
C PRO A 122 46.33 10.75 26.91
N ASN A 123 46.16 12.05 27.12
CA ASN A 123 46.12 12.65 28.45
C ASN A 123 44.73 12.57 29.08
N ASP A 124 43.67 12.72 28.28
CA ASP A 124 42.30 12.83 28.78
C ASP A 124 41.27 11.96 28.05
N ASN A 125 41.70 11.18 27.07
CA ASN A 125 40.88 10.31 26.24
C ASN A 125 39.79 11.04 25.43
N SER A 126 39.99 12.31 25.09
CA SER A 126 39.07 13.05 24.23
C SER A 126 39.29 12.77 22.74
N VAL A 127 38.20 12.83 21.98
CA VAL A 127 38.23 12.80 20.50
C VAL A 127 38.11 14.24 20.00
N PHE A 128 39.12 14.70 19.27
CA PHE A 128 39.15 16.08 18.77
C PHE A 128 38.30 16.25 17.50
N ILE A 129 37.56 17.35 17.44
CA ILE A 129 36.75 17.79 16.30
C ILE A 129 37.04 19.27 16.08
N ASP A 130 37.62 19.60 14.92
CA ASP A 130 38.00 20.98 14.57
C ASP A 130 36.80 21.80 14.08
N ARG A 131 35.85 22.08 14.99
CA ARG A 131 34.60 22.81 14.74
C ARG A 131 34.26 23.79 15.86
N ASN A 132 33.21 24.58 15.67
CA ASN A 132 32.79 25.57 16.66
C ASN A 132 32.16 24.89 17.89
N GLY A 133 32.91 24.90 18.99
CA GLY A 133 32.49 24.30 20.25
C GLY A 133 31.26 24.96 20.90
N GLU A 134 31.04 26.26 20.75
CA GLU A 134 29.87 26.94 21.34
C GLU A 134 28.58 26.50 20.65
N LEU A 135 28.58 26.48 19.31
CA LEU A 135 27.42 26.04 18.51
C LEU A 135 27.14 24.54 18.68
N PHE A 136 28.20 23.74 18.90
CA PHE A 136 28.06 22.30 19.12
C PHE A 136 27.18 21.95 20.32
N ARG A 137 27.07 22.84 21.33
CA ARG A 137 26.11 22.67 22.43
C ARG A 137 24.69 22.47 21.93
N HIS A 138 24.26 23.25 20.93
CA HIS A 138 22.91 23.18 20.36
C HIS A 138 22.72 21.90 19.54
N ILE A 139 23.74 21.47 18.80
CA ILE A 139 23.76 20.19 18.09
C ILE A 139 23.58 19.04 19.09
N LEU A 140 24.34 19.04 20.18
CA LEU A 140 24.29 17.99 21.18
C LEU A 140 22.95 17.97 21.92
N GLU A 141 22.37 19.12 22.21
CA GLU A 141 21.06 19.21 22.86
C GLU A 141 19.92 18.73 21.95
N TYR A 142 20.00 19.03 20.66
CA TYR A 142 19.10 18.46 19.66
C TYR A 142 19.19 16.93 19.63
N LEU A 143 20.40 16.38 19.57
CA LEU A 143 20.62 14.93 19.58
C LEU A 143 20.12 14.25 20.86
N ARG A 144 19.96 14.98 21.97
CA ARG A 144 19.36 14.47 23.21
C ARG A 144 17.83 14.54 23.18
N THR A 145 17.27 15.65 22.73
CA THR A 145 15.85 16.00 22.96
C THR A 145 14.97 15.89 21.72
N ASP A 146 15.57 15.82 20.54
CA ASP A 146 14.90 15.96 19.23
C ASP A 146 14.23 17.32 19.02
N SER A 147 14.70 18.35 19.73
CA SER A 147 14.09 19.67 19.70
C SER A 147 15.15 20.77 19.72
N ILE A 148 14.80 21.92 19.14
CA ILE A 148 15.59 23.15 19.23
C ILE A 148 14.77 24.19 20.00
N PRO A 149 15.36 24.84 21.02
CA PRO A 149 14.71 25.92 21.75
C PRO A 149 14.23 27.08 20.85
N ASN A 150 13.08 27.67 21.18
CA ASN A 150 12.47 28.75 20.38
C ASN A 150 13.33 30.02 20.29
N ASP A 151 14.12 30.33 21.31
CA ASP A 151 15.08 31.43 21.31
C ASP A 151 16.19 31.24 20.26
N VAL A 152 16.61 29.99 20.00
CA VAL A 152 17.51 29.67 18.89
C VAL A 152 16.81 29.81 17.55
N MET A 153 15.56 29.33 17.44
CA MET A 153 14.77 29.39 16.20
C MET A 153 14.47 30.82 15.74
N THR A 154 14.25 31.74 16.69
CA THR A 154 13.92 33.15 16.42
C THR A 154 15.14 34.05 16.23
N ASN A 155 16.32 33.59 16.65
CA ASN A 155 17.59 34.32 16.48
C ASN A 155 18.22 34.01 15.12
N GLU A 156 17.90 34.82 14.10
CA GLU A 156 18.36 34.64 12.71
C GLU A 156 19.89 34.43 12.56
N PRO A 157 20.78 35.28 13.11
CA PRO A 157 22.22 35.05 13.02
C PRO A 157 22.67 33.72 13.63
N LEU A 158 22.16 33.38 14.82
CA LEU A 158 22.51 32.12 15.49
C LEU A 158 22.00 30.92 14.69
N ARG A 159 20.77 30.98 14.19
CA ARG A 159 20.16 29.93 13.38
C ARG A 159 20.98 29.66 12.12
N GLN A 160 21.44 30.71 11.43
CA GLN A 160 22.25 30.57 10.23
C GLN A 160 23.62 29.93 10.51
N LEU A 161 24.26 30.30 11.62
CA LEU A 161 25.51 29.66 12.05
C LEU A 161 25.28 28.18 12.44
N LEU A 162 24.16 27.88 13.08
CA LEU A 162 23.82 26.52 13.47
C LEU A 162 23.51 25.62 12.25
N ILE A 163 22.91 26.16 11.19
CA ILE A 163 22.71 25.44 9.92
C ILE A 163 24.06 24.98 9.35
N ILE A 164 25.08 25.85 9.35
CA ILE A 164 26.42 25.52 8.85
C ILE A 164 27.04 24.34 9.63
N GLU A 165 26.89 24.33 10.96
CA GLU A 165 27.37 23.21 11.77
C GLU A 165 26.53 21.94 11.54
N ALA A 166 25.21 22.06 11.42
CA ALA A 166 24.33 20.92 11.14
C ALA A 166 24.62 20.28 9.77
N GLU A 167 24.96 21.08 8.76
CA GLU A 167 25.44 20.63 7.45
C GLU A 167 26.77 19.88 7.56
N TYR A 168 27.74 20.45 8.30
CA TYR A 168 29.04 19.80 8.55
C TYR A 168 28.86 18.42 9.21
N PHE A 169 28.01 18.33 10.23
CA PHE A 169 27.72 17.07 10.93
C PHE A 169 26.71 16.17 10.17
N CYS A 170 26.20 16.61 9.03
CA CYS A 170 25.21 15.92 8.20
C CYS A 170 23.94 15.50 8.96
N ILE A 171 23.42 16.38 9.83
CA ILE A 171 22.22 16.13 10.64
C ILE A 171 20.98 16.64 9.89
N HIS A 172 20.53 15.85 8.92
CA HIS A 172 19.51 16.24 7.95
C HIS A 172 18.20 16.72 8.57
N ASN A 173 17.72 16.06 9.63
CA ASN A 173 16.49 16.46 10.31
C ASN A 173 16.63 17.83 10.98
N LEU A 174 17.78 18.09 11.59
CA LEU A 174 18.07 19.40 12.18
C LEU A 174 18.15 20.50 11.11
N ILE A 175 18.79 20.23 9.98
CA ILE A 175 18.84 21.19 8.84
C ILE A 175 17.41 21.54 8.43
N HIS A 176 16.56 20.55 8.21
CA HIS A 176 15.15 20.76 7.86
C HIS A 176 14.40 21.60 8.91
N ILE A 177 14.61 21.34 10.19
CA ILE A 177 14.03 22.15 11.28
C ILE A 177 14.53 23.59 11.23
N LEU A 178 15.81 23.83 10.93
CA LEU A 178 16.37 25.19 10.97
C LEU A 178 16.07 26.00 9.70
N THR A 179 15.83 25.36 8.56
CA THR A 179 15.61 26.03 7.26
C THR A 179 14.14 26.25 6.93
N GLU A 180 13.23 25.42 7.42
CA GLU A 180 11.83 25.52 7.03
C GLU A 180 11.09 26.68 7.73
N PRO A 181 10.44 27.58 6.97
CA PRO A 181 9.64 28.65 7.54
C PRO A 181 8.52 28.10 8.42
N GLU A 182 8.34 28.66 9.62
CA GLU A 182 7.29 28.27 10.57
C GLU A 182 5.90 28.20 9.92
N ARG A 183 5.62 29.09 8.96
CA ARG A 183 4.38 29.11 8.18
C ARG A 183 4.17 27.85 7.32
N LYS A 184 5.23 27.32 6.69
CA LYS A 184 5.14 26.08 5.89
C LYS A 184 4.94 24.86 6.78
N ARG A 185 5.67 24.75 7.90
CA ARG A 185 5.44 23.68 8.88
C ARG A 185 4.01 23.66 9.41
N GLN A 186 3.48 24.83 9.76
CA GLN A 186 2.11 24.96 10.24
C GLN A 186 1.08 24.66 9.16
N GLU A 187 1.35 24.99 7.90
CA GLU A 187 0.49 24.68 6.76
C GLU A 187 0.53 23.19 6.38
N GLU A 188 1.70 22.55 6.42
CA GLU A 188 1.87 21.12 6.23
C GLU A 188 1.20 20.31 7.36
N GLU A 189 1.34 20.74 8.61
CA GLU A 189 0.66 20.11 9.74
C GLU A 189 -0.86 20.33 9.67
N ARG A 190 -1.32 21.53 9.26
CA ARG A 190 -2.74 21.79 8.97
C ARG A 190 -3.27 20.89 7.86
N LEU A 191 -2.54 20.78 6.74
CA LEU A 191 -2.91 19.90 5.63
C LEU A 191 -2.87 18.43 6.05
N ARG A 192 -1.95 18.02 6.92
CA ARG A 192 -1.89 16.66 7.46
C ARG A 192 -3.10 16.37 8.33
N ILE A 193 -3.47 17.28 9.24
CA ILE A 193 -4.66 17.16 10.08
C ILE A 193 -5.92 17.17 9.22
N GLU A 194 -6.04 18.11 8.28
CA GLU A 194 -7.17 18.23 7.37
C GLU A 194 -7.29 17.02 6.44
N ASN A 195 -6.19 16.39 6.05
CA ASN A 195 -6.19 15.18 5.22
C ASN A 195 -6.30 13.87 6.00
N THR A 196 -6.33 13.91 7.33
CA THR A 196 -6.58 12.71 8.15
C THR A 196 -8.07 12.46 8.38
N PHE A 197 -8.39 11.23 8.79
CA PHE A 197 -9.71 10.86 9.30
C PHE A 197 -9.64 10.95 10.83
N PRO A 198 -10.27 11.95 11.46
CA PRO A 198 -10.21 12.11 12.91
C PRO A 198 -10.67 10.84 13.62
N ASN A 199 -9.86 10.33 14.54
CA ASN A 199 -10.11 9.12 15.36
C ASN A 199 -10.20 7.79 14.59
N GLY A 200 -10.06 7.84 13.25
CA GLY A 200 -9.99 6.69 12.37
C GLY A 200 -8.63 5.99 12.42
N THR A 201 -8.63 4.69 12.12
CA THR A 201 -7.42 3.86 12.06
C THR A 201 -7.26 3.10 10.75
N LEU A 202 -8.33 2.95 9.95
CA LEU A 202 -8.27 2.19 8.70
C LEU A 202 -7.70 2.97 7.53
N LEU A 203 -7.98 4.27 7.50
CA LEU A 203 -7.79 5.09 6.31
C LEU A 203 -6.56 5.99 6.41
N LYS A 204 -5.85 6.10 5.30
CA LYS A 204 -4.68 6.96 5.12
C LYS A 204 -5.08 8.21 4.30
N PRO A 205 -4.27 9.28 4.30
CA PRO A 205 -4.56 10.49 3.53
C PRO A 205 -4.87 10.22 2.04
N GLU A 206 -4.18 9.29 1.40
CA GLU A 206 -4.43 8.90 0.00
C GLU A 206 -5.82 8.28 -0.21
N HIS A 207 -6.38 7.60 0.80
CA HIS A 207 -7.74 7.07 0.74
C HIS A 207 -8.78 8.19 0.81
N LYS A 208 -8.50 9.27 1.56
CA LYS A 208 -9.41 10.43 1.66
C LYS A 208 -9.65 11.08 0.32
N VAL A 209 -8.57 11.30 -0.43
CA VAL A 209 -8.64 11.86 -1.79
C VAL A 209 -9.56 11.02 -2.67
N LYS A 210 -9.38 9.69 -2.67
CA LYS A 210 -10.20 8.78 -3.50
C LYS A 210 -11.65 8.67 -3.05
N LEU A 211 -11.91 8.58 -1.75
CA LEU A 211 -13.27 8.52 -1.24
C LEU A 211 -14.04 9.83 -1.46
N ASN A 212 -13.36 10.98 -1.36
CA ASN A 212 -13.93 12.29 -1.69
C ASN A 212 -14.26 12.41 -3.19
N GLU A 213 -13.37 11.90 -4.07
CA GLU A 213 -13.61 11.77 -5.52
C GLU A 213 -14.84 10.88 -5.79
N PHE A 214 -14.95 9.73 -5.12
CA PHE A 214 -16.10 8.82 -5.28
C PHE A 214 -17.41 9.44 -4.80
N TYR A 215 -17.38 10.18 -3.70
CA TYR A 215 -18.54 10.88 -3.16
C TYR A 215 -18.95 12.08 -4.04
N GLY A 216 -17.98 12.74 -4.69
CA GLY A 216 -18.20 13.92 -5.53
C GLY A 216 -18.02 15.26 -4.82
N ASN A 217 -17.36 15.26 -3.66
CA ASN A 217 -16.98 16.48 -2.94
C ASN A 217 -15.52 16.37 -2.44
N ILE A 218 -14.61 17.12 -3.06
CA ILE A 218 -13.18 17.09 -2.71
C ILE A 218 -12.88 17.58 -1.28
N ASN A 219 -13.74 18.45 -0.72
CA ASN A 219 -13.59 19.03 0.61
C ASN A 219 -14.57 18.40 1.61
N GLN A 220 -14.92 17.12 1.40
CA GLN A 220 -15.89 16.45 2.25
C GLN A 220 -15.39 16.38 3.70
N ARG A 221 -16.27 16.71 4.65
CA ARG A 221 -16.04 16.51 6.07
C ARG A 221 -16.47 15.12 6.50
N TRP A 222 -15.67 14.54 7.38
CA TRP A 222 -15.82 13.17 7.85
C TRP A 222 -15.84 13.20 9.38
N GLU A 223 -16.90 12.66 9.96
CA GLU A 223 -17.05 12.51 11.40
C GLU A 223 -17.19 11.02 11.72
N LEU A 224 -16.23 10.46 12.47
CA LEU A 224 -16.29 9.06 12.89
C LEU A 224 -17.37 8.90 13.97
N ILE A 225 -18.47 8.24 13.62
CA ILE A 225 -19.60 8.01 14.53
C ILE A 225 -19.56 6.62 15.16
N TYR A 226 -18.98 5.63 14.48
CA TYR A 226 -18.87 4.26 14.99
C TYR A 226 -17.54 3.63 14.63
N LYS A 227 -16.95 2.90 15.58
CA LYS A 227 -15.74 2.11 15.41
C LYS A 227 -15.88 0.80 16.16
N ALA A 228 -15.94 -0.32 15.46
CA ALA A 228 -16.27 -1.61 16.05
C ALA A 228 -15.29 -2.06 17.15
N THR A 229 -13.99 -1.76 17.03
CA THR A 229 -13.02 -2.06 18.11
C THR A 229 -13.21 -1.20 19.37
N ARG A 230 -13.85 -0.02 19.25
CA ARG A 230 -14.19 0.87 20.36
C ARG A 230 -15.57 0.56 20.94
N ASP A 231 -16.55 0.38 20.07
CA ASP A 231 -17.98 0.37 20.38
C ASP A 231 -18.59 -1.04 20.41
N GLY A 232 -17.84 -2.04 19.94
CA GLY A 232 -18.21 -3.45 19.88
C GLY A 232 -18.77 -3.87 18.52
N PHE A 233 -18.51 -5.14 18.14
CA PHE A 233 -18.88 -5.72 16.82
C PHE A 233 -20.32 -6.24 16.72
N ARG A 234 -21.18 -5.92 17.69
CA ARG A 234 -22.57 -6.37 17.66
C ARG A 234 -23.41 -5.50 16.73
N ALA A 235 -24.40 -6.10 16.06
CA ALA A 235 -25.37 -5.39 15.22
C ALA A 235 -26.04 -4.24 15.99
N ARG A 236 -26.43 -4.51 17.25
CA ARG A 236 -26.98 -3.50 18.16
C ARG A 236 -26.04 -2.32 18.40
N ALA A 237 -24.72 -2.54 18.45
CA ALA A 237 -23.77 -1.45 18.65
C ALA A 237 -23.75 -0.54 17.42
N PHE A 238 -23.63 -1.10 16.21
CA PHE A 238 -23.74 -0.34 14.97
C PHE A 238 -25.01 0.53 14.94
N HIS A 239 -26.18 -0.06 15.17
CA HIS A 239 -27.45 0.69 15.16
C HIS A 239 -27.56 1.74 16.27
N SER A 240 -26.95 1.52 17.44
CA SER A 240 -26.94 2.54 18.52
C SER A 240 -26.13 3.79 18.16
N TRP A 241 -25.19 3.68 17.23
CA TRP A 241 -24.29 4.77 16.83
C TRP A 241 -24.57 5.32 15.42
N CYS A 242 -25.22 4.55 14.55
CA CYS A 242 -25.38 4.91 13.14
C CYS A 242 -26.83 5.18 12.70
N ASP A 243 -27.83 4.79 13.49
CA ASP A 243 -29.23 5.07 13.15
C ASP A 243 -29.51 6.57 13.19
N ASN A 244 -30.18 7.09 12.16
CA ASN A 244 -30.51 8.50 11.96
C ASN A 244 -29.31 9.44 11.77
N GLU A 245 -28.11 8.91 11.52
CA GLU A 245 -26.89 9.70 11.27
C GLU A 245 -26.55 9.87 9.77
N GLY A 246 -27.44 9.46 8.86
CA GLY A 246 -27.22 9.54 7.41
C GLY A 246 -27.01 10.97 6.91
N PRO A 247 -26.20 11.17 5.85
CA PRO A 247 -25.55 10.17 5.00
C PRO A 247 -24.28 9.55 5.62
N THR A 248 -24.02 8.27 5.35
CA THR A 248 -22.89 7.53 5.95
C THR A 248 -22.00 6.84 4.93
N MET A 249 -20.71 6.77 5.24
CA MET A 249 -19.71 5.95 4.56
C MET A 249 -19.21 4.88 5.54
N THR A 250 -19.46 3.62 5.20
CA THR A 250 -19.00 2.45 5.97
C THR A 250 -17.69 1.94 5.39
N ILE A 251 -16.68 1.79 6.23
CA ILE A 251 -15.36 1.24 5.91
C ILE A 251 -15.20 -0.08 6.67
N ILE A 252 -14.87 -1.15 5.96
CA ILE A 252 -14.69 -2.50 6.51
C ILE A 252 -13.26 -2.95 6.25
N GLN A 253 -12.59 -3.44 7.28
CA GLN A 253 -11.36 -4.22 7.13
C GLN A 253 -11.65 -5.69 7.42
N SER A 254 -11.35 -6.58 6.47
CA SER A 254 -11.43 -8.02 6.71
C SER A 254 -10.24 -8.52 7.55
N ALA A 255 -10.33 -9.73 8.11
CA ALA A 255 -9.19 -10.36 8.80
C ALA A 255 -7.96 -10.56 7.90
N ASN A 256 -8.18 -10.69 6.58
CA ASN A 256 -7.11 -10.74 5.57
C ASN A 256 -6.63 -9.35 5.14
N ASN A 257 -6.93 -8.32 5.93
CA ASN A 257 -6.55 -6.93 5.72
C ASN A 257 -7.18 -6.25 4.49
N TYR A 258 -8.08 -6.86 3.72
CA TYR A 258 -8.74 -6.14 2.62
C TYR A 258 -9.62 -5.01 3.14
N ILE A 259 -9.61 -3.86 2.45
CA ILE A 259 -10.33 -2.64 2.83
C ILE A 259 -11.33 -2.31 1.72
N PHE A 260 -12.60 -2.29 2.07
CA PHE A 260 -13.72 -2.06 1.16
C PHE A 260 -14.90 -1.50 1.95
N GLY A 261 -16.01 -1.20 1.29
CA GLY A 261 -17.16 -0.63 1.99
C GLY A 261 -18.25 -0.15 1.07
N GLY A 262 -19.14 0.65 1.65
CA GLY A 262 -20.28 1.21 0.95
C GLY A 262 -20.71 2.56 1.51
N TYR A 263 -21.31 3.35 0.63
CA TYR A 263 -21.93 4.63 0.92
C TYR A 263 -23.43 4.51 0.77
N THR A 264 -24.16 5.18 1.66
CA THR A 264 -25.58 5.47 1.48
C THR A 264 -25.91 6.89 1.90
N SER A 265 -26.77 7.54 1.10
CA SER A 265 -27.36 8.84 1.40
C SER A 265 -28.54 8.76 2.36
N VAL A 266 -29.09 7.56 2.58
CA VAL A 266 -30.24 7.31 3.44
C VAL A 266 -29.77 6.94 4.85
N SER A 267 -30.55 7.31 5.86
CA SER A 267 -30.27 6.91 7.24
C SER A 267 -30.62 5.45 7.50
N TRP A 268 -29.81 4.79 8.32
CA TRP A 268 -30.19 3.55 9.00
C TRP A 268 -31.25 3.85 10.06
N THR A 269 -32.19 2.93 10.28
CA THR A 269 -33.35 3.14 11.16
C THR A 269 -33.76 1.88 11.94
N SER A 270 -33.07 0.75 11.76
CA SER A 270 -33.44 -0.54 12.34
C SER A 270 -34.83 -1.07 11.92
N ALA A 271 -35.40 -0.57 10.82
CA ALA A 271 -36.83 -0.76 10.50
C ALA A 271 -37.19 -2.10 9.84
N GLY A 272 -36.21 -2.92 9.47
CA GLY A 272 -36.40 -4.20 8.78
C GLY A 272 -36.79 -4.05 7.31
N GLN A 273 -36.35 -2.98 6.63
CA GLN A 273 -36.82 -2.61 5.28
C GLN A 273 -35.68 -2.24 4.32
N CYS A 274 -35.99 -2.31 3.03
CA CYS A 274 -35.10 -1.83 1.98
C CYS A 274 -35.08 -0.29 1.91
N GLY A 275 -33.91 0.29 1.69
CA GLY A 275 -33.73 1.73 1.48
C GLY A 275 -33.65 2.10 -0.01
N ASN A 276 -34.38 3.14 -0.41
CA ASN A 276 -34.30 3.71 -1.76
C ASN A 276 -33.18 4.74 -1.84
N ASP A 277 -32.12 4.42 -2.56
CA ASP A 277 -30.95 5.30 -2.68
C ASP A 277 -30.27 5.21 -4.05
N LYS A 278 -30.53 6.19 -4.91
CA LYS A 278 -29.86 6.29 -6.22
C LYS A 278 -28.38 6.69 -6.11
N ALA A 279 -27.96 7.27 -4.99
CA ALA A 279 -26.61 7.75 -4.76
C ALA A 279 -25.73 6.68 -4.11
N ALA A 280 -26.31 5.57 -3.65
CA ALA A 280 -25.56 4.48 -3.04
C ALA A 280 -24.50 3.91 -3.99
N PHE A 281 -23.34 3.59 -3.43
CA PHE A 281 -22.27 2.91 -4.14
C PHE A 281 -21.47 2.03 -3.19
N LEU A 282 -20.86 0.99 -3.72
CA LEU A 282 -19.81 0.23 -3.05
C LEU A 282 -18.44 0.69 -3.52
N PHE A 283 -17.41 0.34 -2.77
CA PHE A 283 -16.04 0.57 -3.19
C PHE A 283 -15.07 -0.48 -2.63
N THR A 284 -13.94 -0.63 -3.30
CA THR A 284 -12.75 -1.31 -2.75
C THR A 284 -11.58 -0.34 -2.72
N LEU A 285 -10.73 -0.44 -1.69
CA LEU A 285 -9.46 0.29 -1.57
C LEU A 285 -8.25 -0.67 -1.57
N ARG A 286 -8.41 -1.85 -0.97
CA ARG A 286 -7.42 -2.94 -0.97
C ARG A 286 -8.14 -4.27 -1.09
N ASN A 287 -7.80 -5.07 -2.09
CA ASN A 287 -8.46 -6.34 -2.43
C ASN A 287 -7.44 -7.41 -2.84
N PRO A 288 -7.83 -8.69 -2.97
CA PRO A 288 -6.91 -9.79 -3.28
C PRO A 288 -6.25 -9.69 -4.66
N TYR A 289 -6.84 -8.94 -5.57
CA TYR A 289 -6.44 -8.90 -6.98
C TYR A 289 -5.67 -7.62 -7.32
N ASN A 290 -5.31 -6.81 -6.32
CA ASN A 290 -4.66 -5.51 -6.49
C ASN A 290 -5.40 -4.57 -7.47
N ILE A 291 -6.74 -4.70 -7.56
CA ILE A 291 -7.56 -3.76 -8.32
C ILE A 291 -7.36 -2.38 -7.69
N PRO A 292 -7.06 -1.33 -8.48
CA PRO A 292 -6.99 0.03 -7.97
C PRO A 292 -8.27 0.42 -7.20
N PRO A 293 -8.23 1.43 -6.32
CA PRO A 293 -9.43 1.94 -5.68
C PRO A 293 -10.56 2.16 -6.71
N THR A 294 -11.68 1.47 -6.53
CA THR A 294 -12.76 1.40 -7.53
C THR A 294 -14.10 1.62 -6.86
N LYS A 295 -14.98 2.40 -7.52
CA LYS A 295 -16.37 2.67 -7.15
C LYS A 295 -17.32 1.83 -8.00
N TYR A 296 -18.33 1.24 -7.36
CA TYR A 296 -19.38 0.43 -7.98
C TYR A 296 -20.75 1.06 -7.70
N THR A 297 -21.38 1.64 -8.71
CA THR A 297 -22.66 2.33 -8.57
C THR A 297 -23.84 1.36 -8.52
N ILE A 298 -24.92 1.74 -7.82
CA ILE A 298 -26.16 0.98 -7.81
C ILE A 298 -26.74 0.82 -9.23
N LYS A 299 -27.31 -0.33 -9.54
CA LYS A 299 -28.05 -0.55 -10.80
C LYS A 299 -29.35 0.25 -10.79
N CYS A 300 -29.74 0.79 -11.95
CA CYS A 300 -30.91 1.66 -12.06
C CYS A 300 -32.22 0.98 -11.65
N ASP A 301 -32.36 -0.33 -11.89
CA ASP A 301 -33.51 -1.16 -11.49
C ASP A 301 -33.46 -1.62 -10.02
N ARG A 302 -32.38 -1.30 -9.30
CA ARG A 302 -32.13 -1.76 -7.91
C ARG A 302 -32.09 -0.65 -6.87
N VAL A 303 -32.32 0.61 -7.28
CA VAL A 303 -32.28 1.78 -6.38
C VAL A 303 -33.19 1.64 -5.16
N ALA A 304 -34.38 1.03 -5.31
CA ALA A 304 -35.33 0.82 -4.21
C ALA A 304 -34.85 -0.19 -3.15
N ASN A 305 -33.79 -0.95 -3.46
CA ASN A 305 -33.20 -1.95 -2.57
C ASN A 305 -31.69 -1.77 -2.47
N ALA A 306 -31.25 -0.51 -2.42
CA ALA A 306 -29.84 -0.15 -2.35
C ALA A 306 -29.21 -0.58 -1.02
N ILE A 307 -29.95 -0.49 0.08
CA ILE A 307 -29.56 -1.02 1.39
C ILE A 307 -30.68 -1.87 1.97
N TYR A 308 -30.36 -2.72 2.94
CA TYR A 308 -31.34 -3.40 3.78
C TYR A 308 -31.07 -3.09 5.25
N ASP A 309 -32.00 -2.43 5.91
CA ASP A 309 -31.85 -1.89 7.25
C ASP A 309 -32.55 -2.80 8.25
N HIS A 310 -31.80 -3.66 8.95
CA HIS A 310 -32.36 -4.66 9.86
C HIS A 310 -31.50 -4.81 11.13
N ASN A 311 -32.13 -4.64 12.30
CA ASN A 311 -31.45 -4.56 13.61
C ASN A 311 -30.60 -5.78 14.02
N GLY A 312 -30.85 -6.94 13.43
CA GLY A 312 -30.10 -8.18 13.65
C GLY A 312 -28.76 -8.26 12.91
N TYR A 313 -28.45 -7.27 12.07
CA TYR A 313 -27.23 -7.21 11.27
C TYR A 313 -26.56 -5.84 11.43
N GLY A 314 -25.30 -5.76 11.03
CA GLY A 314 -24.67 -4.47 10.79
C GLY A 314 -25.14 -3.88 9.45
N PRO A 315 -24.29 -3.09 8.76
CA PRO A 315 -24.67 -2.53 7.46
C PRO A 315 -24.84 -3.63 6.40
N ILE A 316 -25.92 -3.51 5.63
CA ILE A 316 -26.21 -4.37 4.46
C ILE A 316 -26.42 -3.49 3.24
N PHE A 317 -25.65 -3.77 2.20
CA PHE A 317 -25.78 -3.13 0.90
C PHE A 317 -26.31 -4.13 -0.13
N GLY A 318 -27.38 -3.72 -0.82
CA GLY A 318 -28.04 -4.46 -1.89
C GLY A 318 -29.01 -5.55 -1.41
N SER A 319 -30.16 -5.67 -2.10
CA SER A 319 -31.14 -6.77 -1.90
C SER A 319 -30.57 -8.18 -2.03
N GLY A 320 -29.49 -8.37 -2.79
CA GLY A 320 -28.81 -9.65 -2.93
C GLY A 320 -27.73 -9.90 -1.89
N HIS A 321 -27.59 -8.99 -0.91
CA HIS A 321 -26.49 -8.91 0.05
C HIS A 321 -25.13 -8.84 -0.65
N ASP A 322 -24.99 -7.84 -1.51
CA ASP A 322 -23.73 -7.53 -2.19
C ASP A 322 -22.60 -7.38 -1.16
N ILE A 323 -22.89 -6.74 -0.02
CA ILE A 323 -22.11 -6.81 1.22
C ILE A 323 -23.07 -6.94 2.40
N ILE A 324 -22.81 -7.87 3.31
CA ILE A 324 -23.50 -7.98 4.60
C ILE A 324 -22.51 -8.17 5.73
N ILE A 325 -22.68 -7.38 6.79
CA ILE A 325 -21.99 -7.56 8.07
C ILE A 325 -22.93 -8.24 9.06
N SER A 326 -22.53 -9.41 9.53
CA SER A 326 -23.25 -10.17 10.56
C SER A 326 -22.98 -9.63 11.98
N ASP A 327 -23.89 -9.91 12.91
CA ASP A 327 -23.67 -9.65 14.34
C ASP A 327 -22.41 -10.39 14.83
N ASN A 328 -21.55 -9.75 15.64
CA ASN A 328 -20.27 -10.32 16.11
C ASN A 328 -19.33 -10.74 14.96
N SER A 329 -19.26 -9.94 13.88
CA SER A 329 -18.49 -10.25 12.66
C SER A 329 -16.99 -10.46 12.86
N ASN A 330 -16.44 -10.14 14.03
CA ASN A 330 -15.03 -10.38 14.35
C ASN A 330 -14.72 -11.82 14.77
N ILE A 331 -15.72 -12.56 15.25
CA ILE A 331 -15.53 -13.93 15.77
C ILE A 331 -16.29 -14.99 14.97
N ASN A 332 -17.36 -14.63 14.26
CA ASN A 332 -18.05 -15.55 13.37
C ASN A 332 -17.79 -15.21 11.90
N ASN A 333 -17.81 -16.24 11.06
CA ASN A 333 -17.57 -16.13 9.63
C ASN A 333 -18.89 -16.02 8.83
N SER A 334 -19.88 -15.32 9.40
CA SER A 334 -21.23 -15.22 8.84
C SER A 334 -21.46 -13.96 7.99
N SER A 335 -20.51 -13.02 7.98
CA SER A 335 -20.48 -11.93 7.00
C SER A 335 -20.10 -12.49 5.64
N TYR A 336 -20.68 -11.96 4.57
CA TYR A 336 -20.41 -12.42 3.21
C TYR A 336 -20.64 -11.32 2.17
N SER A 337 -20.15 -11.59 0.96
CA SER A 337 -20.37 -10.75 -0.21
C SER A 337 -20.91 -11.61 -1.34
N ASN A 338 -22.14 -11.33 -1.78
CA ASN A 338 -22.73 -11.92 -2.97
C ASN A 338 -22.75 -10.90 -4.14
N PHE A 339 -21.82 -9.95 -4.14
CA PHE A 339 -21.64 -8.99 -5.23
C PHE A 339 -21.60 -9.73 -6.59
N SER A 340 -22.25 -9.28 -7.66
CA SER A 340 -22.76 -7.94 -7.96
C SER A 340 -24.26 -7.94 -8.31
N GLN A 341 -25.10 -8.35 -7.36
CA GLN A 341 -26.55 -8.42 -7.58
C GLN A 341 -27.17 -7.03 -7.76
N SER A 342 -26.89 -6.10 -6.84
CA SER A 342 -27.56 -4.79 -6.78
C SER A 342 -26.68 -3.65 -7.33
N TYR A 343 -25.36 -3.83 -7.31
CA TYR A 343 -24.38 -2.84 -7.77
C TYR A 343 -23.68 -3.31 -9.06
N ASN A 344 -23.21 -2.37 -9.88
CA ASN A 344 -22.54 -2.68 -11.14
C ASN A 344 -21.11 -3.15 -10.89
N ASP A 345 -20.74 -4.33 -11.39
CA ASP A 345 -19.36 -4.78 -11.42
C ASP A 345 -18.66 -4.28 -12.69
N THR A 346 -17.69 -3.39 -12.51
CA THR A 346 -16.85 -2.84 -13.58
C THR A 346 -15.53 -3.58 -13.75
N THR A 347 -15.29 -4.61 -12.94
CA THR A 347 -14.01 -5.31 -12.80
C THR A 347 -14.07 -6.80 -13.18
N GLY A 348 -15.26 -7.40 -13.16
CA GLY A 348 -15.50 -8.77 -13.61
C GLY A 348 -15.20 -9.86 -12.57
N TYR A 349 -14.87 -9.49 -11.33
CA TYR A 349 -14.53 -10.44 -10.26
C TYR A 349 -15.73 -10.88 -9.42
N GLY A 350 -16.89 -10.21 -9.56
CA GLY A 350 -18.13 -10.55 -8.85
C GLY A 350 -17.91 -10.78 -7.35
N LYS A 351 -18.47 -11.85 -6.80
CA LYS A 351 -18.45 -12.11 -5.35
C LYS A 351 -17.06 -12.14 -4.71
N ASN A 352 -16.02 -12.37 -5.52
CA ASN A 352 -14.64 -12.44 -5.06
C ASN A 352 -13.98 -11.05 -4.95
N THR A 353 -14.58 -9.99 -5.51
CA THR A 353 -13.99 -8.64 -5.62
C THR A 353 -13.39 -8.14 -4.30
N PHE A 354 -14.10 -8.28 -3.17
CA PHE A 354 -13.68 -7.65 -1.92
C PHE A 354 -12.69 -8.47 -1.11
N THR A 355 -12.90 -9.78 -0.99
CA THR A 355 -12.13 -10.64 -0.07
C THR A 355 -11.57 -11.92 -0.72
N GLY A 356 -11.94 -12.21 -1.97
CA GLY A 356 -11.53 -13.43 -2.68
C GLY A 356 -12.28 -14.68 -2.25
N ALA A 357 -13.20 -14.55 -1.30
CA ALA A 357 -14.01 -15.63 -0.76
C ALA A 357 -15.45 -15.13 -0.52
N LEU A 358 -16.40 -16.06 -0.47
CA LEU A 358 -17.81 -15.71 -0.19
C LEU A 358 -17.96 -15.11 1.20
N ASN A 359 -17.46 -15.81 2.22
CA ASN A 359 -17.56 -15.43 3.62
C ASN A 359 -16.28 -14.77 4.12
N PHE A 360 -16.41 -13.90 5.11
CA PHE A 360 -15.26 -13.27 5.78
C PHE A 360 -15.59 -12.90 7.23
N THR A 361 -14.53 -12.71 8.02
CA THR A 361 -14.56 -12.06 9.33
C THR A 361 -14.02 -10.62 9.20
N SER A 362 -14.54 -9.70 10.00
CA SER A 362 -14.10 -8.30 10.04
C SER A 362 -13.13 -8.08 11.19
N SER A 363 -11.98 -7.45 10.92
CA SER A 363 -11.04 -7.02 11.96
C SER A 363 -11.35 -5.63 12.51
N GLU A 364 -12.03 -4.80 11.73
CA GLU A 364 -12.52 -3.46 12.12
C GLU A 364 -13.64 -3.01 11.18
N ILE A 365 -14.55 -2.20 11.71
CA ILE A 365 -15.57 -1.49 10.93
C ILE A 365 -15.62 -0.06 11.46
N GLU A 366 -15.41 0.91 10.58
CA GLU A 366 -15.53 2.33 10.88
C GLU A 366 -16.66 2.92 10.04
N VAL A 367 -17.56 3.68 10.65
CA VAL A 367 -18.63 4.38 9.94
C VAL A 367 -18.47 5.86 10.19
N TYR A 368 -18.47 6.60 9.09
CA TYR A 368 -18.35 8.05 9.10
C TYR A 368 -19.63 8.69 8.62
N LYS A 369 -20.11 9.68 9.36
CA LYS A 369 -21.09 10.65 8.90
C LYS A 369 -20.41 11.65 7.97
N LEU A 370 -21.10 11.99 6.89
CA LEU A 370 -20.64 12.99 5.93
C LEU A 370 -21.47 14.28 6.11
N ALA A 371 -20.78 15.39 6.39
CA ALA A 371 -21.38 16.70 6.69
C ALA A 371 -20.98 17.81 5.71
#